data_AF-A0A8H5SMY9-F1
#
_entry.id   AF-A0A8H5SMY9-F1
#
_cell.length_a   1.000
_cell.length_b   1.000
_cell.length_c   1.000
_cell.angle_alpha   90.00
_cell.angle_beta   90.00
_cell.angle_gamma   90.00
#
_symmetry.space_group_name_H-M   'P 1'
#
loop_
_entity.id
_entity.type
_entity.pdbx_description
1 polymer ?
#
loop_
_entity_poly.entity_id
_entity_poly.type
_entity_poly.pdbx_seq_one_letter_code
_entity_poly.pdbx_strand_id
1 'polypeptide(L)'
;MLRRFAQMMRWPNLTDTLDNMKQKDSELALDEVSSDAFAFFSGLVLPGQTFPFLIMNTLLDLDPDGATDNLALLSHMHPHCGFQYKNSYTYWSASSIVGKVLAPTCHAVAGWIGPARPTTDLDPTQIARIRTRKPKQRMSPQDVESMGERSDPLGPAAETYPVDDYQPVRPKGGPEDAPDSVRIELLSLKPADRPDDASISSGLSKLFDATIQFAIDGMSWPLRLMYDVSFLAAWPCSDGPHPLFFDYVHTSIRVDSIVGVRDWGSLYGHPPLHSVRSSPGPDTLRGPYQDMFSQSFNHSHAPLNGLLQTGAPEDDENDDEKVLVVEAFGVRDNEVLARAWCSHWGLSAVVADIRRTCMACAIREAYAATLTVVILVEGQEYPNNE
;
A
#
# COMPACT_ATOMS: atom_id res chain seq x y z
N MET A 1 22.25 19.00 6.27
CA MET A 1 21.13 18.04 6.14
C MET A 1 19.88 18.70 5.58
N LEU A 2 19.34 19.74 6.24
CA LEU A 2 18.10 20.42 5.85
C LEU A 2 18.08 20.97 4.40
N ARG A 3 19.18 21.60 3.95
CA ARG A 3 19.32 22.05 2.55
C ARG A 3 19.09 20.92 1.53
N ARG A 4 19.68 19.75 1.75
CA ARG A 4 19.53 18.59 0.85
C ARG A 4 18.09 18.06 0.90
N PHE A 5 17.48 18.04 2.09
CA PHE A 5 16.08 17.68 2.25
C PHE A 5 15.17 18.60 1.42
N ALA A 6 15.29 19.92 1.59
CA ALA A 6 14.50 20.90 0.83
C ALA A 6 14.69 20.79 -0.69
N GLN A 7 15.94 20.54 -1.14
CA GLN A 7 16.27 20.31 -2.55
C GLN A 7 15.59 19.04 -3.10
N MET A 8 15.67 17.91 -2.39
CA MET A 8 15.04 16.65 -2.81
C MET A 8 13.52 16.74 -2.82
N MET A 9 12.94 17.46 -1.86
CA MET A 9 11.49 17.74 -1.83
C MET A 9 11.05 18.76 -2.88
N ARG A 10 11.99 19.33 -3.66
CA ARG A 10 11.76 20.42 -4.62
C ARG A 10 10.93 21.55 -4.02
N TRP A 11 11.34 22.00 -2.83
CA TRP A 11 10.61 22.99 -2.06
C TRP A 11 10.34 24.27 -2.89
N PRO A 12 9.09 24.78 -2.98
CA PRO A 12 8.77 25.88 -3.91
C PRO A 12 9.53 27.17 -3.66
N ASN A 13 9.75 27.55 -2.38
CA ASN A 13 10.49 28.77 -2.02
C ASN A 13 11.97 28.47 -1.69
N LEU A 14 12.56 27.44 -2.29
CA LEU A 14 13.89 26.94 -1.89
C LEU A 14 14.95 28.04 -1.73
N THR A 15 15.04 28.98 -2.69
CA THR A 15 16.05 30.06 -2.65
C THR A 15 15.84 30.95 -1.43
N ASP A 16 14.62 31.47 -1.25
CA ASP A 16 14.30 32.40 -0.17
C ASP A 16 14.43 31.72 1.21
N THR A 17 14.01 30.46 1.33
CA THR A 17 14.20 29.66 2.55
C THR A 17 15.69 29.48 2.89
N LEU A 18 16.54 29.20 1.89
CA LEU A 18 17.97 29.02 2.13
C LEU A 18 18.68 30.33 2.45
N ASP A 19 18.25 31.45 1.89
CA ASP A 19 18.83 32.75 2.19
C ASP A 19 18.40 33.25 3.58
N ASN A 20 17.13 33.06 3.96
CA ASN A 20 16.65 33.31 5.31
C ASN A 20 17.40 32.48 6.36
N MET A 21 17.64 31.19 6.06
CA MET A 21 18.43 30.31 6.94
C MET A 21 19.87 30.83 7.13
N LYS A 22 20.55 31.28 6.07
CA LYS A 22 21.91 31.86 6.19
C LYS A 22 21.90 33.16 6.99
N GLN A 23 20.87 33.98 6.82
CA GLN A 23 20.74 35.24 7.53
C GLN A 23 20.57 34.99 9.04
N LYS A 24 19.63 34.13 9.44
CA LYS A 24 19.42 33.79 10.86
C LYS A 24 20.66 33.18 11.52
N ASP A 25 21.40 32.33 10.80
CA ASP A 25 22.67 31.76 11.27
C ASP A 25 23.73 32.85 11.50
N SER A 26 23.84 33.82 10.57
CA SER A 26 24.78 34.94 10.67
C SER A 26 24.44 35.90 11.81
N GLU A 27 23.15 36.10 12.08
CA GLU A 27 22.64 36.99 13.13
C GLU A 27 22.64 36.31 14.51
N LEU A 28 23.00 35.02 14.61
CA LEU A 28 22.85 34.19 15.82
C LEU A 28 21.42 34.24 16.39
N ALA A 29 20.43 34.53 15.54
CA ALA A 29 19.02 34.71 15.90
C ALA A 29 18.25 33.36 15.94
N LEU A 30 18.95 32.27 16.27
CA LEU A 30 18.34 30.95 16.42
C LEU A 30 17.41 30.88 17.64
N ASP A 31 17.43 31.88 18.53
CA ASP A 31 16.55 31.97 19.69
C ASP A 31 15.10 32.34 19.30
N GLU A 32 14.88 32.87 18.09
CA GLU A 32 13.56 33.23 17.56
C GLU A 32 12.90 32.10 16.74
N VAL A 33 13.55 30.94 16.65
CA VAL A 33 13.00 29.79 15.91
C VAL A 33 12.03 29.00 16.79
N SER A 34 11.11 28.29 16.15
CA SER A 34 10.19 27.37 16.81
C SER A 34 10.92 26.32 17.64
N SER A 35 10.23 25.75 18.64
CA SER A 35 10.77 24.66 19.46
C SER A 35 11.23 23.46 18.63
N ASP A 36 10.54 23.19 17.52
CA ASP A 36 10.87 22.08 16.62
C ASP A 36 12.16 22.36 15.85
N ALA A 37 12.33 23.58 15.35
CA ALA A 37 13.57 24.01 14.71
C ALA A 37 14.74 23.99 15.68
N PHE A 38 14.54 24.47 16.91
CA PHE A 38 15.57 24.42 17.95
C PHE A 38 15.95 22.98 18.31
N ALA A 39 14.97 22.08 18.44
CA ALA A 39 15.22 20.65 18.68
C ALA A 39 16.01 20.01 17.52
N PHE A 40 15.69 20.35 16.28
CA PHE A 40 16.42 19.85 15.11
C PHE A 40 17.88 20.34 15.09
N PHE A 41 18.12 21.64 15.28
CA PHE A 41 19.47 22.22 15.24
C PHE A 41 20.34 21.83 16.43
N SER A 42 19.76 21.65 17.62
CA SER A 42 20.46 21.15 18.80
C SER A 42 20.75 19.64 18.75
N GLY A 43 20.20 18.93 17.76
CA GLY A 43 20.37 17.48 17.62
C GLY A 43 19.50 16.66 18.58
N LEU A 44 18.48 17.26 19.20
CA LEU A 44 17.52 16.58 20.06
C LEU A 44 16.52 15.78 19.20
N VAL A 45 16.95 14.61 18.73
CA VAL A 45 16.12 13.70 17.93
C VAL A 45 15.70 12.52 18.79
N LEU A 46 14.42 12.49 19.20
CA LEU A 46 13.84 11.32 19.85
C LEU A 46 13.58 10.22 18.83
N PRO A 47 13.81 8.93 19.17
CA PRO A 47 13.55 7.81 18.28
C PRO A 47 12.07 7.73 17.90
N GLY A 48 11.79 7.33 16.65
CA GLY A 48 10.43 7.09 16.17
C GLY A 48 9.90 8.19 15.24
N GLN A 49 8.62 8.53 15.40
CA GLN A 49 7.87 9.36 14.46
C GLN A 49 8.11 10.87 14.61
N THR A 50 8.90 11.30 15.59
CA THR A 50 9.21 12.72 15.85
C THR A 50 10.15 13.30 14.81
N PHE A 51 11.21 12.59 14.42
CA PHE A 51 12.22 13.12 13.49
C PHE A 51 11.64 13.64 12.16
N PRO A 52 10.76 12.90 11.43
CA PRO A 52 10.16 13.42 10.20
C PRO A 52 9.45 14.76 10.41
N PHE A 53 8.71 14.91 11.50
CA PHE A 53 7.97 16.15 11.76
C PHE A 53 8.90 17.28 12.18
N LEU A 54 9.94 17.00 12.98
CA LEU A 54 10.94 18.00 13.33
C LEU A 54 11.63 18.59 12.09
N ILE A 55 12.12 17.76 11.17
CA ILE A 55 12.81 18.27 9.98
C ILE A 55 11.86 19.05 9.05
N MET A 56 10.59 18.62 8.92
CA MET A 56 9.61 19.33 8.10
C MET A 56 9.14 20.64 8.75
N ASN A 57 8.84 20.64 10.04
CA ASN A 57 8.45 21.84 10.78
C ASN A 57 9.60 22.85 10.82
N THR A 58 10.85 22.39 10.91
CA THR A 58 12.03 23.25 10.76
C THR A 58 12.09 23.89 9.37
N LEU A 59 11.78 23.13 8.31
CA LEU A 59 11.74 23.68 6.95
C LEU A 59 10.65 24.75 6.81
N LEU A 60 9.46 24.50 7.37
CA LEU A 60 8.33 25.43 7.35
C LEU A 60 8.62 26.71 8.14
N ASP A 61 9.28 26.61 9.29
CA ASP A 61 9.63 27.73 10.18
C ASP A 61 10.75 28.63 9.60
N LEU A 62 11.60 28.07 8.74
CA LEU A 62 12.64 28.83 8.04
C LEU A 62 12.17 29.42 6.71
N ASP A 63 11.01 28.99 6.20
CA ASP A 63 10.43 29.59 5.01
C ASP A 63 9.83 30.95 5.38
N PRO A 64 10.28 32.05 4.77
CA PRO A 64 9.84 33.40 5.15
C PRO A 64 8.38 33.71 4.76
N ASP A 65 7.70 32.81 4.03
CA ASP A 65 6.32 33.01 3.62
C ASP A 65 5.32 32.73 4.76
N GLY A 66 4.56 33.74 5.18
CA GLY A 66 3.56 33.62 6.24
C GLY A 66 2.39 32.66 5.95
N ALA A 67 2.23 32.14 4.72
CA ALA A 67 1.28 31.07 4.44
C ALA A 67 1.60 29.77 5.20
N THR A 68 2.85 29.57 5.64
CA THR A 68 3.28 28.44 6.46
C THR A 68 2.62 28.41 7.84
N ASP A 69 2.10 29.54 8.34
CA ASP A 69 1.32 29.61 9.58
C ASP A 69 0.09 28.70 9.54
N ASN A 70 -0.50 28.49 8.36
CA ASN A 70 -1.62 27.54 8.16
C ASN A 70 -1.20 26.07 8.36
N LEU A 71 0.10 25.80 8.39
CA LEU A 71 0.69 24.49 8.61
C LEU A 71 1.26 24.31 10.02
N ALA A 72 1.11 25.30 10.92
CA ALA A 72 1.65 25.25 12.28
C ALA A 72 1.11 24.09 13.15
N LEU A 73 -0.05 23.52 12.79
CA LEU A 73 -0.64 22.37 13.49
C LEU A 73 -0.15 21.00 12.99
N LEU A 74 0.87 20.98 12.12
CA LEU A 74 1.46 19.75 11.62
C LEU A 74 2.21 19.04 12.76
N SER A 75 1.73 17.85 13.14
CA SER A 75 2.20 17.18 14.35
C SER A 75 2.35 15.67 14.17
N HIS A 76 3.43 15.14 14.75
CA HIS A 76 3.71 13.70 14.83
C HIS A 76 2.63 12.90 15.59
N MET A 77 1.80 13.57 16.40
CA MET A 77 0.65 12.94 17.06
C MET A 77 -0.42 12.46 16.07
N HIS A 78 -0.38 12.97 14.84
CA HIS A 78 -1.30 12.64 13.75
C HIS A 78 -0.51 12.25 12.49
N PRO A 79 0.21 11.12 12.51
CA PRO A 79 1.20 10.77 11.48
C PRO A 79 0.59 10.43 10.12
N HIS A 80 -0.71 10.12 10.06
CA HIS A 80 -1.46 9.87 8.83
C HIS A 80 -1.96 11.18 8.22
N CYS A 81 -1.03 12.08 7.89
CA CYS A 81 -1.34 13.39 7.35
C CYS A 81 -0.42 13.76 6.19
N GLY A 82 -0.77 14.86 5.55
CA GLY A 82 0.04 15.60 4.61
C GLY A 82 -0.48 17.02 4.48
N PHE A 83 0.06 17.77 3.54
CA PHE A 83 -0.38 19.13 3.27
C PHE A 83 -0.15 19.52 1.82
N GLN A 84 -0.90 20.52 1.36
CA GLN A 84 -0.61 21.26 0.14
C GLN A 84 0.10 22.56 0.48
N TYR A 85 1.04 22.98 -0.37
CA TYR A 85 1.72 24.28 -0.22
C TYR A 85 1.64 25.08 -1.52
N LYS A 86 1.12 26.30 -1.44
CA LYS A 86 0.92 27.25 -2.54
C LYS A 86 0.26 26.69 -3.81
N ASN A 87 -0.65 25.73 -3.67
CA ASN A 87 -1.29 25.05 -4.81
C ASN A 87 -0.29 24.45 -5.82
N SER A 88 0.95 24.17 -5.37
CA SER A 88 2.03 23.70 -6.23
C SER A 88 2.20 22.18 -6.13
N TYR A 89 2.51 21.70 -4.92
CA TYR A 89 2.70 20.28 -4.65
C TYR A 89 2.03 19.89 -3.34
N THR A 90 1.78 18.58 -3.20
CA THR A 90 1.40 17.98 -1.92
C THR A 90 2.57 17.19 -1.33
N TYR A 91 2.61 17.14 -0.01
CA TYR A 91 3.63 16.45 0.77
C TYR A 91 2.96 15.58 1.82
N TRP A 92 3.32 14.31 1.86
CA TRP A 92 2.66 13.31 2.69
C TRP A 92 3.67 12.65 3.63
N SER A 93 3.30 12.45 4.88
CA SER A 93 4.07 11.58 5.77
C SER A 93 4.14 10.17 5.18
N ALA A 94 5.28 9.50 5.33
CA ALA A 94 5.45 8.11 4.90
C ALA A 94 4.52 7.12 5.62
N SER A 95 3.96 7.53 6.76
CA SER A 95 2.93 6.76 7.49
C SER A 95 1.52 6.96 6.91
N SER A 96 1.28 8.01 6.12
CA SER A 96 -0.02 8.25 5.47
C SER A 96 -0.21 7.28 4.31
N ILE A 97 -1.41 6.70 4.18
CA ILE A 97 -1.72 5.80 3.07
C ILE A 97 -1.60 6.50 1.70
N VAL A 98 -1.93 7.79 1.62
CA VAL A 98 -1.74 8.59 0.41
C VAL A 98 -0.26 8.64 0.03
N GLY A 99 0.60 8.88 1.02
CA GLY A 99 2.05 8.84 0.84
C GLY A 99 2.51 7.45 0.37
N LYS A 100 2.14 6.39 1.10
CA LYS A 100 2.50 5.00 0.76
C LYS A 100 2.12 4.62 -0.67
N VAL A 101 0.96 5.06 -1.15
CA VAL A 101 0.46 4.78 -2.50
C VAL A 101 1.18 5.62 -3.56
N LEU A 102 1.40 6.91 -3.31
CA LEU A 102 2.05 7.83 -4.27
C LEU A 102 3.58 7.75 -4.29
N ALA A 103 4.20 7.07 -3.32
CA ALA A 103 5.66 6.94 -3.19
C ALA A 103 6.39 6.56 -4.50
N PRO A 104 5.88 5.65 -5.36
CA PRO A 104 6.55 5.28 -6.61
C PRO A 104 6.81 6.45 -7.56
N THR A 105 5.95 7.48 -7.55
CA THR A 105 6.06 8.65 -8.42
C THR A 105 6.72 9.87 -7.74
N CYS A 106 7.11 9.73 -6.47
CA CYS A 106 7.63 10.80 -5.62
C CYS A 106 9.01 10.46 -5.05
N HIS A 107 9.66 11.42 -4.38
CA HIS A 107 10.82 11.12 -3.53
C HIS A 107 10.34 10.74 -2.12
N ALA A 108 11.02 9.78 -1.49
CA ALA A 108 10.81 9.41 -0.09
C ALA A 108 12.08 9.73 0.71
N VAL A 109 12.05 10.80 1.51
CA VAL A 109 13.22 11.30 2.24
C VAL A 109 12.82 11.69 3.65
N ALA A 110 13.61 11.27 4.64
CA ALA A 110 13.42 11.64 6.06
C ALA A 110 11.99 11.41 6.59
N GLY A 111 11.30 10.37 6.11
CA GLY A 111 9.92 10.04 6.51
C GLY A 111 8.82 10.86 5.82
N TRP A 112 9.16 11.63 4.79
CA TRP A 112 8.22 12.36 3.95
C TRP A 112 8.26 11.90 2.51
N ILE A 113 7.11 12.03 1.84
CA ILE A 113 6.87 11.64 0.46
C ILE A 113 6.40 12.86 -0.31
N GLY A 114 7.13 13.22 -1.35
CA GLY A 114 6.79 14.32 -2.24
C GLY A 114 7.97 14.69 -3.15
N PRO A 115 7.85 15.76 -3.94
CA PRO A 115 6.60 16.48 -4.20
C PRO A 115 5.60 15.60 -4.96
N ALA A 116 4.38 15.51 -4.47
CA ALA A 116 3.27 14.83 -5.14
C ALA A 116 2.39 15.86 -5.87
N ARG A 117 1.53 15.38 -6.77
CA ARG A 117 0.63 16.24 -7.55
C ARG A 117 -0.28 17.08 -6.62
N PRO A 118 -0.60 18.33 -7.00
CA PRO A 118 -1.55 19.15 -6.25
C PRO A 118 -2.97 18.61 -6.38
N THR A 119 -3.85 19.12 -5.54
CA THR A 119 -5.29 18.83 -5.54
C THR A 119 -6.08 20.12 -5.45
N THR A 120 -7.21 20.16 -6.16
CA THR A 120 -8.17 21.28 -6.10
C THR A 120 -9.07 21.24 -4.87
N ASP A 121 -9.02 20.13 -4.11
CA ASP A 121 -9.91 19.90 -2.97
C ASP A 121 -9.37 20.51 -1.66
N LEU A 122 -8.13 21.02 -1.67
CA LEU A 122 -7.51 21.72 -0.55
C LEU A 122 -7.32 23.20 -0.88
N ASP A 123 -7.35 24.03 0.17
CA ASP A 123 -6.90 25.42 0.06
C ASP A 123 -5.42 25.47 -0.40
N PRO A 124 -4.93 26.60 -0.94
CA PRO A 124 -3.57 26.70 -1.48
C PRO A 124 -2.49 26.25 -0.49
N THR A 125 -2.67 26.53 0.80
CA THR A 125 -1.82 26.00 1.86
C THR A 125 -2.69 25.45 2.99
N GLN A 126 -2.74 24.13 3.14
CA GLN A 126 -3.62 23.47 4.12
C GLN A 126 -3.14 22.06 4.49
N ILE A 127 -3.30 21.71 5.76
CA ILE A 127 -3.08 20.35 6.29
C ILE A 127 -4.29 19.47 5.98
N ALA A 128 -4.02 18.26 5.52
CA ALA A 128 -5.00 17.19 5.34
C ALA A 128 -4.66 15.99 6.22
N ARG A 129 -5.60 15.60 7.09
CA ARG A 129 -5.53 14.33 7.85
C ARG A 129 -6.36 13.28 7.13
N ILE A 130 -5.80 12.10 6.92
CA ILE A 130 -6.48 11.06 6.16
C ILE A 130 -7.18 10.09 7.10
N ARG A 131 -8.49 9.90 6.85
CA ARG A 131 -9.29 8.89 7.54
C ARG A 131 -9.06 7.54 6.87
N THR A 132 -8.64 6.55 7.65
CA THR A 132 -8.42 5.18 7.19
C THR A 132 -8.98 4.18 8.19
N ARG A 133 -9.21 2.95 7.72
CA ARG A 133 -9.55 1.78 8.52
C ARG A 133 -8.31 0.90 8.66
N LYS A 134 -8.27 0.07 9.70
CA LYS A 134 -7.24 -0.97 9.82
C LYS A 134 -7.60 -2.16 8.91
N PRO A 135 -6.65 -2.75 8.18
CA PRO A 135 -6.90 -3.97 7.41
C PRO A 135 -7.26 -5.12 8.36
N LYS A 136 -8.04 -6.08 7.86
CA LYS A 136 -8.41 -7.30 8.60
C LYS A 136 -7.24 -8.27 8.71
N GLN A 137 -6.45 -8.39 7.65
CA GLN A 137 -5.25 -9.21 7.60
C GLN A 137 -4.24 -8.76 8.65
N ARG A 138 -3.87 -9.68 9.55
CA ARG A 138 -2.88 -9.46 10.60
C ARG A 138 -2.07 -10.72 10.81
N MET A 139 -0.77 -10.55 10.90
CA MET A 139 0.14 -11.61 11.31
C MET A 139 -0.02 -11.88 12.81
N SER A 140 -0.30 -13.12 13.16
CA SER A 140 -0.35 -13.63 14.53
C SER A 140 1.03 -14.14 14.98
N PRO A 141 1.26 -14.33 16.30
CA PRO A 141 2.49 -14.96 16.78
C PRO A 141 2.72 -16.36 16.19
N GLN A 142 1.65 -17.14 16.00
CA GLN A 142 1.74 -18.47 15.39
C GLN A 142 2.21 -18.40 13.94
N ASP A 143 1.81 -17.36 13.21
CA ASP A 143 2.28 -17.14 11.85
C ASP A 143 3.78 -16.88 11.83
N VAL A 144 4.31 -16.14 12.81
CA VAL A 144 5.76 -15.89 12.93
C VAL A 144 6.51 -17.19 13.23
N GLU A 145 6.00 -18.02 14.13
CA GLU A 145 6.63 -19.29 14.51
C GLU A 145 6.69 -20.29 13.34
N SER A 146 5.62 -20.37 12.54
CA SER A 146 5.52 -21.28 11.38
C SER A 146 5.98 -20.64 10.06
N MET A 147 6.58 -19.44 10.09
CA MET A 147 7.04 -18.72 8.90
C MET A 147 8.06 -19.51 8.08
N GLY A 148 8.98 -20.22 8.75
CA GLY A 148 10.00 -21.03 8.09
C GLY A 148 9.41 -22.18 7.29
N GLU A 149 8.42 -22.87 7.86
CA GLU A 149 7.71 -23.99 7.22
C GLU A 149 6.90 -23.52 6.01
N ARG A 150 6.16 -22.39 6.15
CA ARG A 150 5.37 -21.80 5.06
C ARG A 150 6.19 -21.22 3.92
N SER A 151 7.50 -21.06 4.10
CA SER A 151 8.37 -20.43 3.10
C SER A 151 9.53 -21.33 2.69
N ASP A 152 9.52 -22.61 3.08
CA ASP A 152 10.57 -23.55 2.75
C ASP A 152 10.72 -23.68 1.21
N PRO A 153 11.92 -23.48 0.64
CA PRO A 153 12.13 -23.61 -0.79
C PRO A 153 11.80 -25.00 -1.34
N LEU A 154 11.97 -26.03 -0.51
CA LEU A 154 11.77 -27.42 -0.90
C LEU A 154 10.34 -27.90 -0.65
N GLY A 155 9.52 -27.11 0.04
CA GLY A 155 8.22 -27.53 0.53
C GLY A 155 8.34 -28.33 1.84
N PRO A 156 7.34 -29.15 2.19
CA PRO A 156 7.36 -29.97 3.40
C PRO A 156 8.60 -30.87 3.48
N ALA A 157 9.08 -31.14 4.70
CA ALA A 157 10.23 -32.02 4.92
C ALA A 157 9.96 -33.42 4.35
N ALA A 158 10.84 -33.89 3.45
CA ALA A 158 10.72 -35.17 2.77
C ALA A 158 12.09 -35.84 2.60
N GLU A 159 12.13 -37.16 2.45
CA GLU A 159 13.38 -37.90 2.17
C GLU A 159 13.88 -37.66 0.74
N THR A 160 12.97 -37.39 -0.18
CA THR A 160 13.26 -37.14 -1.59
C THR A 160 12.46 -35.95 -2.09
N TYR A 161 13.09 -35.13 -2.93
CA TYR A 161 12.49 -33.96 -3.55
C TYR A 161 12.48 -34.15 -5.07
N PRO A 162 11.38 -34.65 -5.67
CA PRO A 162 11.26 -34.85 -7.10
C PRO A 162 11.45 -33.53 -7.85
N VAL A 163 12.27 -33.53 -8.90
CA VAL A 163 12.52 -32.29 -9.68
C VAL A 163 11.25 -31.78 -10.35
N ASP A 164 10.33 -32.68 -10.73
CA ASP A 164 9.07 -32.34 -11.39
C ASP A 164 8.10 -31.54 -10.50
N ASP A 165 8.33 -31.53 -9.18
CA ASP A 165 7.56 -30.75 -8.21
C ASP A 165 7.94 -29.26 -8.21
N TYR A 166 9.01 -28.89 -8.94
CA TYR A 166 9.57 -27.56 -8.95
C TYR A 166 9.50 -26.92 -10.33
N GLN A 167 8.73 -25.85 -10.45
CA GLN A 167 8.46 -25.19 -11.72
C GLN A 167 9.20 -23.86 -11.81
N PRO A 168 9.88 -23.56 -12.94
CA PRO A 168 10.43 -22.24 -13.17
C PRO A 168 9.28 -21.25 -13.41
N VAL A 169 9.09 -20.30 -12.49
CA VAL A 169 8.09 -19.23 -12.64
C VAL A 169 8.72 -17.98 -13.23
N ARG A 170 7.98 -17.34 -14.13
CA ARG A 170 8.38 -16.08 -14.76
C ARG A 170 7.14 -15.19 -14.94
N PRO A 171 7.32 -13.85 -14.95
CA PRO A 171 6.26 -12.95 -15.35
C PRO A 171 5.72 -13.33 -16.74
N LYS A 172 4.41 -13.21 -16.93
CA LYS A 172 3.72 -13.52 -18.19
C LYS A 172 4.10 -12.52 -19.28
N GLY A 173 4.24 -11.24 -18.93
CA GLY A 173 4.76 -10.20 -19.82
C GLY A 173 6.17 -9.75 -19.43
N GLY A 174 6.98 -9.36 -20.42
CA GLY A 174 8.23 -8.65 -20.17
C GLY A 174 8.00 -7.15 -19.90
N PRO A 175 9.02 -6.40 -19.47
CA PRO A 175 8.96 -4.94 -19.43
C PRO A 175 8.60 -4.29 -20.77
N GLU A 176 8.94 -4.95 -21.88
CA GLU A 176 8.60 -4.49 -23.24
C GLU A 176 7.09 -4.58 -23.54
N ASP A 177 6.36 -5.47 -22.85
CA ASP A 177 4.92 -5.66 -23.00
C ASP A 177 4.10 -4.84 -21.98
N ALA A 178 4.78 -4.02 -21.17
CA ALA A 178 4.17 -3.29 -20.07
C ALA A 178 3.10 -2.30 -20.56
N PRO A 179 1.94 -2.20 -19.88
CA PRO A 179 0.92 -1.24 -20.25
C PRO A 179 1.41 0.19 -20.05
N ASP A 180 1.26 1.02 -21.08
CA ASP A 180 1.53 2.46 -21.02
C ASP A 180 0.24 3.30 -20.93
N SER A 181 -0.93 2.66 -20.79
CA SER A 181 -2.21 3.36 -20.78
C SER A 181 -2.65 3.86 -19.40
N VAL A 182 -2.04 3.37 -18.32
CA VAL A 182 -2.39 3.78 -16.95
C VAL A 182 -1.78 5.15 -16.64
N ARG A 183 -2.64 6.09 -16.24
CA ARG A 183 -2.23 7.43 -15.79
C ARG A 183 -3.02 7.84 -14.56
N ILE A 184 -2.35 8.41 -13.57
CA ILE A 184 -3.02 9.10 -12.46
C ILE A 184 -3.66 10.37 -13.03
N GLU A 185 -4.97 10.54 -12.85
CA GLU A 185 -5.69 11.75 -13.25
C GLU A 185 -5.70 12.77 -12.11
N LEU A 186 -6.19 12.35 -10.93
CA LEU A 186 -6.48 13.25 -9.82
C LEU A 186 -6.37 12.54 -8.46
N LEU A 187 -5.83 13.25 -7.48
CA LEU A 187 -6.02 12.95 -6.05
C LEU A 187 -7.19 13.80 -5.55
N SER A 188 -8.28 13.16 -5.14
CA SER A 188 -9.44 13.82 -4.54
C SER A 188 -9.50 13.58 -3.03
N LEU A 189 -9.81 14.63 -2.28
CA LEU A 189 -9.92 14.65 -0.84
C LEU A 189 -11.29 15.18 -0.44
N LYS A 190 -12.19 14.28 -0.01
CA LYS A 190 -13.52 14.68 0.46
C LYS A 190 -13.51 14.87 1.97
N PRO A 191 -13.97 16.02 2.50
CA PRO A 191 -14.11 16.20 3.94
C PRO A 191 -14.93 15.06 4.55
N ALA A 192 -14.37 14.44 5.59
CA ALA A 192 -15.03 13.38 6.31
C ALA A 192 -15.93 13.99 7.40
N ASP A 193 -17.22 13.62 7.39
CA ASP A 193 -18.13 13.98 8.47
C ASP A 193 -17.61 13.41 9.81
N ARG A 194 -17.53 14.27 10.83
CA ARG A 194 -17.27 13.85 12.20
C ARG A 194 -18.61 13.44 12.84
N PRO A 195 -18.69 12.33 13.60
CA PRO A 195 -19.78 12.19 14.56
C PRO A 195 -19.71 13.36 15.55
N ASP A 196 -20.85 13.99 15.82
CA ASP A 196 -21.06 15.33 16.41
C ASP A 196 -20.43 15.65 17.79
N ASP A 197 -19.58 14.79 18.38
CA ASP A 197 -19.19 14.88 19.80
C ASP A 197 -17.72 15.23 20.10
N ALA A 198 -16.97 15.81 19.15
CA ALA A 198 -15.61 16.30 19.42
C ALA A 198 -15.53 17.82 19.33
N SER A 199 -15.49 18.43 20.52
CA SER A 199 -15.35 19.86 20.79
C SER A 199 -14.31 20.59 19.93
N ILE A 200 -14.73 21.78 19.51
CA ILE A 200 -13.98 23.02 19.20
C ILE A 200 -12.47 22.92 19.46
N SER A 201 -11.72 22.37 18.50
CA SER A 201 -10.29 22.65 18.34
C SER A 201 -10.05 22.99 16.87
N SER A 202 -9.81 24.29 16.64
CA SER A 202 -9.39 25.00 15.42
C SER A 202 -9.75 24.37 14.07
N GLY A 203 -10.56 25.06 13.27
CA GLY A 203 -10.98 24.68 11.91
C GLY A 203 -9.88 24.48 10.84
N LEU A 204 -8.61 24.38 11.25
CA LEU A 204 -7.42 24.24 10.41
C LEU A 204 -7.03 22.77 10.13
N SER A 205 -7.48 21.78 10.92
CA SER A 205 -7.13 20.37 10.71
C SER A 205 -8.37 19.49 10.50
N LYS A 206 -8.78 19.38 9.23
CA LYS A 206 -9.94 18.57 8.80
C LYS A 206 -9.51 17.13 8.49
N LEU A 207 -10.41 16.17 8.75
CA LEU A 207 -10.24 14.80 8.28
C LEU A 207 -10.81 14.69 6.85
N PHE A 208 -10.16 13.88 6.02
CA PHE A 208 -10.54 13.65 4.63
C PHE A 208 -10.54 12.16 4.30
N ASP A 209 -11.48 11.76 3.44
CA ASP A 209 -11.41 10.51 2.70
C ASP A 209 -10.66 10.73 1.38
N ALA A 210 -9.61 9.95 1.16
CA ALA A 210 -8.79 10.06 -0.04
C ALA A 210 -9.24 9.09 -1.14
N THR A 211 -9.28 9.57 -2.38
CA THR A 211 -9.54 8.77 -3.58
C THR A 211 -8.54 9.16 -4.66
N ILE A 212 -7.93 8.17 -5.33
CA ILE A 212 -7.10 8.40 -6.51
C ILE A 212 -7.89 7.94 -7.74
N GLN A 213 -7.97 8.78 -8.75
CA GLN A 213 -8.56 8.46 -10.04
C GLN A 213 -7.46 8.12 -11.05
N PHE A 214 -7.67 7.02 -11.77
CA PHE A 214 -6.77 6.57 -12.83
C PHE A 214 -7.50 6.54 -14.16
N ALA A 215 -6.88 7.05 -15.22
CA ALA A 215 -7.25 6.75 -16.59
C ALA A 215 -6.59 5.43 -16.99
N ILE A 216 -7.40 4.45 -17.42
CA ILE A 216 -6.95 3.17 -17.96
C ILE A 216 -7.71 2.97 -19.27
N ASP A 217 -6.99 2.91 -20.38
CA ASP A 217 -7.56 2.78 -21.73
C ASP A 217 -8.67 3.80 -22.04
N GLY A 218 -8.52 5.03 -21.53
CA GLY A 218 -9.48 6.12 -21.71
C GLY A 218 -10.69 6.11 -20.77
N MET A 219 -10.76 5.17 -19.82
CA MET A 219 -11.79 5.11 -18.78
C MET A 219 -11.25 5.53 -17.42
N SER A 220 -12.01 6.33 -16.68
CA SER A 220 -11.65 6.77 -15.33
C SER A 220 -12.09 5.76 -14.26
N TRP A 221 -11.15 5.29 -13.45
CA TRP A 221 -11.35 4.33 -12.37
C TRP A 221 -11.01 4.98 -11.00
N PRO A 222 -12.01 5.25 -10.15
CA PRO A 222 -11.78 5.80 -8.82
C PRO A 222 -11.47 4.71 -7.79
N LEU A 223 -10.29 4.77 -7.16
CA LEU A 223 -9.89 3.89 -6.07
C LEU A 223 -9.83 4.67 -4.75
N ARG A 224 -10.71 4.31 -3.82
CA ARG A 224 -10.75 4.89 -2.46
C ARG A 224 -9.65 4.29 -1.61
N LEU A 225 -8.82 5.11 -0.96
CA LEU A 225 -7.75 4.65 -0.07
C LEU A 225 -8.31 4.37 1.34
N MET A 226 -9.17 3.36 1.45
CA MET A 226 -9.98 3.11 2.64
C MET A 226 -9.19 2.50 3.80
N TYR A 227 -8.17 1.70 3.50
CA TYR A 227 -7.42 0.94 4.48
C TYR A 227 -5.96 1.36 4.53
N ASP A 228 -5.43 1.46 5.75
CA ASP A 228 -4.01 1.69 5.99
C ASP A 228 -3.25 0.36 5.90
N VAL A 229 -2.83 0.00 4.69
CA VAL A 229 -2.10 -1.23 4.37
C VAL A 229 -0.58 -1.02 4.41
N SER A 230 0.16 -2.11 4.34
CA SER A 230 1.64 -2.10 4.30
C SER A 230 2.15 -2.63 2.95
N PHE A 231 3.20 -2.00 2.45
CA PHE A 231 3.95 -2.45 1.27
C PHE A 231 5.34 -2.87 1.72
N LEU A 232 5.59 -4.18 1.71
CA LEU A 232 6.83 -4.78 2.21
C LEU A 232 7.80 -4.96 1.05
N ALA A 233 8.99 -4.36 1.12
CA ALA A 233 10.00 -4.59 0.11
C ALA A 233 10.52 -6.03 0.20
N ALA A 234 10.52 -6.74 -0.92
CA ALA A 234 11.00 -8.12 -0.99
C ALA A 234 12.52 -8.19 -0.77
N TRP A 235 12.99 -9.29 -0.20
CA TRP A 235 14.42 -9.48 0.04
C TRP A 235 15.16 -9.85 -1.24
N PRO A 236 16.33 -9.24 -1.55
CA PRO A 236 17.12 -9.61 -2.72
C PRO A 236 17.57 -11.07 -2.68
N CYS A 237 17.32 -11.83 -3.75
CA CYS A 237 17.79 -13.20 -3.86
C CYS A 237 19.14 -13.26 -4.61
N SER A 238 19.99 -14.22 -4.25
CA SER A 238 21.26 -14.47 -4.96
C SER A 238 21.05 -15.53 -6.03
N ASP A 239 21.66 -15.37 -7.21
CA ASP A 239 21.70 -16.38 -8.27
C ASP A 239 20.32 -16.88 -8.77
N GLY A 240 19.30 -16.01 -8.72
CA GLY A 240 18.00 -16.28 -9.32
C GLY A 240 18.03 -16.32 -10.87
N PRO A 241 16.94 -16.78 -11.52
CA PRO A 241 15.65 -17.14 -10.94
C PRO A 241 15.63 -18.54 -10.32
N HIS A 242 15.05 -18.63 -9.13
CA HIS A 242 14.82 -19.90 -8.43
C HIS A 242 13.55 -20.60 -8.93
N PRO A 243 13.50 -21.94 -8.87
CA PRO A 243 12.26 -22.67 -9.09
C PRO A 243 11.29 -22.50 -7.91
N LEU A 244 10.01 -22.72 -8.15
CA LEU A 244 8.95 -22.64 -7.17
C LEU A 244 8.31 -24.03 -6.99
N PHE A 245 8.17 -24.47 -5.74
CA PHE A 245 7.44 -25.70 -5.40
C PHE A 245 5.95 -25.58 -5.74
N PHE A 246 5.34 -26.63 -6.28
CA PHE A 246 3.99 -26.58 -6.87
C PHE A 246 2.87 -26.18 -5.90
N ASP A 247 3.00 -26.46 -4.60
CA ASP A 247 2.01 -26.08 -3.58
C ASP A 247 1.93 -24.55 -3.35
N TYR A 248 2.91 -23.78 -3.83
CA TYR A 248 2.81 -22.32 -3.83
C TYR A 248 1.88 -21.82 -4.95
N VAL A 249 0.59 -21.98 -4.73
CA VAL A 249 -0.47 -21.59 -5.65
C VAL A 249 -0.49 -20.08 -5.87
N HIS A 250 -0.40 -19.66 -7.13
CA HIS A 250 -0.42 -18.24 -7.48
C HIS A 250 -1.16 -17.99 -8.78
N THR A 251 -1.54 -16.74 -9.00
CA THR A 251 -2.09 -16.28 -10.28
C THR A 251 -1.45 -14.97 -10.65
N SER A 252 -0.88 -14.89 -11.86
CA SER A 252 -0.29 -13.66 -12.37
C SER A 252 -1.26 -12.91 -13.29
N ILE A 253 -1.34 -11.59 -13.10
CA ILE A 253 -2.11 -10.66 -13.92
C ILE A 253 -1.28 -9.42 -14.25
N ARG A 254 -1.61 -8.76 -15.36
CA ARG A 254 -1.13 -7.42 -15.68
C ARG A 254 -1.86 -6.37 -14.85
N VAL A 255 -1.17 -5.28 -14.54
CA VAL A 255 -1.74 -4.23 -13.68
C VAL A 255 -2.96 -3.50 -14.27
N ASP A 256 -3.07 -3.41 -15.60
CA ASP A 256 -4.22 -2.82 -16.30
C ASP A 256 -5.53 -3.59 -16.03
N SER A 257 -5.41 -4.88 -15.73
CA SER A 257 -6.51 -5.79 -15.46
C SER A 257 -6.90 -5.86 -13.98
N ILE A 258 -6.12 -5.26 -13.07
CA ILE A 258 -6.32 -5.39 -11.62
C ILE A 258 -7.66 -4.81 -11.14
N VAL A 259 -8.17 -3.77 -11.81
CA VAL A 259 -9.46 -3.14 -11.47
C VAL A 259 -10.65 -4.09 -11.68
N GLY A 260 -10.48 -5.13 -12.50
CA GLY A 260 -11.47 -6.19 -12.70
C GLY A 260 -11.49 -7.23 -11.57
N VAL A 261 -10.42 -7.31 -10.77
CA VAL A 261 -10.35 -8.24 -9.63
C VAL A 261 -11.12 -7.65 -8.44
N ARG A 262 -12.10 -8.42 -7.96
CA ARG A 262 -12.94 -8.06 -6.81
C ARG A 262 -12.89 -9.19 -5.79
N ASP A 263 -12.98 -8.83 -4.51
CA ASP A 263 -13.06 -9.75 -3.38
C ASP A 263 -11.92 -10.79 -3.31
N TRP A 264 -10.70 -10.38 -3.66
CA TRP A 264 -9.52 -11.26 -3.60
C TRP A 264 -9.24 -11.74 -2.17
N GLY A 265 -9.07 -13.05 -2.01
CA GLY A 265 -8.76 -13.72 -0.74
C GLY A 265 -9.92 -13.72 0.27
N SER A 266 -11.16 -13.49 -0.17
CA SER A 266 -12.41 -13.58 0.60
C SER A 266 -12.44 -12.83 1.95
N LEU A 267 -11.46 -11.96 2.23
CA LEU A 267 -11.32 -11.29 3.53
C LEU A 267 -12.52 -10.40 3.86
N TYR A 268 -13.26 -9.98 2.84
CA TYR A 268 -14.40 -9.07 2.96
C TYR A 268 -15.70 -9.62 2.35
N GLY A 269 -15.67 -10.84 1.79
CA GLY A 269 -16.81 -11.67 1.40
C GLY A 269 -17.47 -12.39 2.58
N HIS A 270 -18.63 -13.01 2.34
CA HIS A 270 -19.52 -13.64 3.35
C HIS A 270 -18.82 -14.68 4.25
N PRO A 271 -19.34 -14.94 5.48
CA PRO A 271 -18.65 -15.78 6.44
C PRO A 271 -18.43 -17.20 5.88
N PRO A 272 -17.22 -17.77 6.03
CA PRO A 272 -16.96 -19.13 5.59
C PRO A 272 -17.79 -20.10 6.44
N LEU A 273 -18.52 -20.99 5.76
CA LEU A 273 -19.11 -22.17 6.37
C LEU A 273 -17.97 -23.11 6.77
N HIS A 274 -17.60 -23.07 8.05
CA HIS A 274 -16.88 -24.11 8.80
C HIS A 274 -15.61 -24.72 8.15
N SER A 275 -14.45 -24.17 8.49
CA SER A 275 -13.17 -24.88 8.40
C SER A 275 -13.11 -26.00 9.44
N VAL A 276 -13.03 -27.26 8.99
CA VAL A 276 -12.63 -28.39 9.80
C VAL A 276 -11.30 -28.90 9.25
N ARG A 277 -10.22 -28.68 10.01
CA ARG A 277 -8.94 -29.36 9.79
C ARG A 277 -9.16 -30.88 9.82
N SER A 278 -8.97 -31.55 8.69
CA SER A 278 -8.86 -33.00 8.63
C SER A 278 -7.43 -33.43 8.97
N SER A 279 -7.17 -33.73 10.24
CA SER A 279 -6.15 -34.72 10.60
C SER A 279 -6.79 -36.11 10.50
N PRO A 280 -6.13 -37.13 9.92
CA PRO A 280 -6.71 -38.46 9.82
C PRO A 280 -6.66 -39.15 11.18
N GLY A 281 -7.82 -39.35 11.80
CA GLY A 281 -8.04 -40.18 12.99
C GLY A 281 -9.09 -41.27 12.69
N PRO A 282 -9.04 -42.43 13.37
CA PRO A 282 -9.59 -43.67 12.84
C PRO A 282 -11.13 -43.74 12.92
N ASP A 283 -11.65 -44.36 11.88
CA ASP A 283 -13.02 -44.80 11.63
C ASP A 283 -13.68 -45.50 12.83
N THR A 284 -14.75 -44.92 13.40
CA THR A 284 -15.83 -45.67 14.06
C THR A 284 -17.14 -44.86 14.16
N LEU A 285 -18.23 -45.48 13.69
CA LEU A 285 -19.64 -45.34 14.12
C LEU A 285 -20.54 -44.25 13.51
N ARG A 286 -21.16 -44.64 12.38
CA ARG A 286 -22.58 -44.52 11.99
C ARG A 286 -23.60 -44.10 13.07
N GLY A 287 -24.50 -43.18 12.74
CA GLY A 287 -25.80 -43.00 13.42
C GLY A 287 -26.65 -41.83 12.88
N PRO A 288 -27.94 -42.00 12.49
CA PRO A 288 -28.71 -41.00 11.75
C PRO A 288 -29.78 -40.31 12.60
N TYR A 289 -29.75 -38.99 12.78
CA TYR A 289 -30.93 -38.23 13.23
C TYR A 289 -30.86 -36.74 12.82
N GLN A 290 -32.00 -36.30 12.28
CA GLN A 290 -32.56 -34.94 12.30
C GLN A 290 -32.19 -33.90 11.23
N ASP A 291 -32.97 -33.99 10.14
CA ASP A 291 -33.78 -32.87 9.61
C ASP A 291 -34.35 -31.97 10.72
N MET A 292 -34.27 -30.65 10.55
CA MET A 292 -35.43 -29.76 10.76
C MET A 292 -35.19 -28.33 10.24
N PHE A 293 -36.16 -27.86 9.44
CA PHE A 293 -36.44 -26.49 8.97
C PHE A 293 -35.77 -25.99 7.67
N SER A 294 -36.25 -26.53 6.55
CA SER A 294 -36.35 -25.82 5.27
C SER A 294 -37.82 -25.62 4.90
N GLN A 295 -38.39 -24.43 5.12
CA GLN A 295 -39.58 -23.90 4.41
C GLN A 295 -39.55 -22.37 4.58
N SER A 296 -39.24 -21.55 3.58
CA SER A 296 -40.16 -20.97 2.58
C SER A 296 -39.32 -19.87 1.92
N PHE A 297 -39.22 -19.66 0.61
CA PHE A 297 -40.27 -19.41 -0.37
C PHE A 297 -39.82 -19.86 -1.76
N ASN A 298 -40.64 -20.69 -2.41
CA ASN A 298 -40.63 -20.87 -3.86
C ASN A 298 -41.34 -19.68 -4.52
N HIS A 299 -40.68 -19.03 -5.47
CA HIS A 299 -41.41 -18.54 -6.64
C HIS A 299 -40.79 -19.10 -7.91
N SER A 300 -41.62 -19.91 -8.54
CA SER A 300 -41.41 -20.66 -9.76
C SER A 300 -41.35 -19.74 -10.98
N HIS A 301 -40.31 -19.88 -11.79
CA HIS A 301 -40.41 -19.72 -13.24
C HIS A 301 -39.52 -20.77 -13.92
N ALA A 302 -40.15 -21.62 -14.72
CA ALA A 302 -39.56 -22.61 -15.61
C ALA A 302 -40.49 -22.72 -16.83
N PRO A 303 -40.11 -23.38 -17.94
CA PRO A 303 -38.79 -23.51 -18.59
C PRO A 303 -38.88 -23.31 -20.13
N LEU A 304 -37.76 -23.28 -20.85
CA LEU A 304 -37.60 -24.04 -22.12
C LEU A 304 -36.15 -24.00 -22.65
N ASN A 305 -35.60 -25.20 -22.89
CA ASN A 305 -34.55 -25.60 -23.85
C ASN A 305 -33.24 -24.78 -23.92
N GLY A 306 -32.04 -25.34 -23.80
CA GLY A 306 -31.59 -26.72 -23.96
C GLY A 306 -30.18 -26.67 -24.58
N LEU A 307 -29.29 -27.53 -24.08
CA LEU A 307 -27.93 -27.80 -24.58
C LEU A 307 -26.89 -26.71 -24.34
N LEU A 308 -26.11 -26.87 -23.26
CA LEU A 308 -24.64 -26.96 -23.30
C LEU A 308 -24.15 -27.42 -21.93
N GLN A 309 -23.72 -28.68 -21.88
CA GLN A 309 -22.97 -29.27 -20.79
C GLN A 309 -21.52 -28.81 -20.94
N THR A 310 -21.08 -27.93 -20.06
CA THR A 310 -19.65 -27.78 -19.71
C THR A 310 -19.60 -27.56 -18.22
N GLY A 311 -18.98 -28.50 -17.51
CA GLY A 311 -18.88 -28.52 -16.05
C GLY A 311 -18.38 -27.20 -15.49
N ALA A 312 -19.08 -26.68 -14.50
CA ALA A 312 -18.51 -25.70 -13.58
C ALA A 312 -17.35 -26.39 -12.86
N PRO A 313 -16.16 -25.75 -12.73
CA PRO A 313 -15.14 -26.28 -11.85
C PRO A 313 -15.70 -26.24 -10.42
N GLU A 314 -15.49 -27.32 -9.70
CA GLU A 314 -15.71 -27.40 -8.26
C GLU A 314 -14.99 -26.21 -7.61
N ASP A 315 -15.70 -25.45 -6.78
CA ASP A 315 -15.11 -24.34 -6.01
C ASP A 315 -13.99 -24.93 -5.13
N ASP A 316 -12.72 -24.70 -5.51
CA ASP A 316 -11.55 -25.11 -4.74
C ASP A 316 -11.59 -24.44 -3.36
N GLU A 317 -11.82 -25.23 -2.31
CA GLU A 317 -11.82 -24.83 -0.89
C GLU A 317 -10.46 -24.26 -0.38
N ASN A 318 -9.52 -23.98 -1.30
CA ASN A 318 -8.13 -23.59 -1.01
C ASN A 318 -7.73 -22.21 -1.59
N ASP A 319 -8.69 -21.42 -2.11
CA ASP A 319 -8.42 -20.13 -2.76
C ASP A 319 -8.01 -19.01 -1.76
N ASP A 320 -8.17 -19.23 -0.46
CA ASP A 320 -7.89 -18.25 0.60
C ASP A 320 -6.40 -17.95 0.81
N GLU A 321 -5.50 -18.88 0.48
CA GLU A 321 -4.04 -18.73 0.64
C GLU A 321 -3.31 -18.41 -0.68
N LYS A 322 -4.04 -18.33 -1.78
CA LYS A 322 -3.49 -18.09 -3.11
C LYS A 322 -2.89 -16.69 -3.24
N VAL A 323 -1.73 -16.61 -3.89
CA VAL A 323 -1.05 -15.33 -4.12
C VAL A 323 -1.42 -14.72 -5.47
N LEU A 324 -1.92 -13.49 -5.45
CA LEU A 324 -2.07 -12.64 -6.64
C LEU A 324 -0.75 -11.96 -6.95
N VAL A 325 -0.17 -12.28 -8.10
CA VAL A 325 1.01 -11.60 -8.61
C VAL A 325 0.56 -10.53 -9.61
N VAL A 326 0.83 -9.27 -9.30
CA VAL A 326 0.50 -8.11 -10.12
C VAL A 326 1.77 -7.65 -10.83
N GLU A 327 1.80 -7.80 -12.15
CA GLU A 327 2.89 -7.31 -13.01
C GLU A 327 2.70 -5.82 -13.27
N ALA A 328 3.39 -4.98 -12.48
CA ALA A 328 3.34 -3.52 -12.51
C ALA A 328 4.60 -2.91 -13.17
N PHE A 329 5.07 -3.52 -14.26
CA PHE A 329 6.21 -3.02 -15.06
C PHE A 329 5.85 -1.75 -15.85
N GLY A 330 6.84 -1.08 -16.43
CA GLY A 330 6.62 0.10 -17.28
C GLY A 330 6.59 1.41 -16.50
N VAL A 331 5.56 2.22 -16.68
CA VAL A 331 5.46 3.53 -16.00
C VAL A 331 5.20 3.38 -14.50
N ARG A 332 5.71 4.33 -13.70
CA ARG A 332 5.53 4.33 -12.23
C ARG A 332 4.07 4.38 -11.78
N ASP A 333 3.18 4.93 -12.61
CA ASP A 333 1.74 4.97 -12.34
C ASP A 333 1.13 3.55 -12.23
N ASN A 334 1.76 2.54 -12.85
CA ASN A 334 1.36 1.14 -12.72
C ASN A 334 1.52 0.64 -11.28
N GLU A 335 2.67 0.92 -10.64
CA GLU A 335 2.86 0.55 -9.24
C GLU A 335 1.89 1.32 -8.32
N VAL A 336 1.65 2.62 -8.59
CA VAL A 336 0.67 3.41 -7.83
C VAL A 336 -0.74 2.82 -7.94
N LEU A 337 -1.14 2.35 -9.13
CA LEU A 337 -2.43 1.66 -9.34
C LEU A 337 -2.54 0.39 -8.49
N ALA A 338 -1.51 -0.46 -8.53
CA ALA A 338 -1.47 -1.68 -7.71
C ALA A 338 -1.56 -1.37 -6.21
N ARG A 339 -0.80 -0.38 -5.73
CA ARG A 339 -0.84 0.08 -4.33
C ARG A 339 -2.20 0.68 -3.95
N ALA A 340 -2.82 1.46 -4.83
CA ALA A 340 -4.14 2.05 -4.60
C ALA A 340 -5.23 0.96 -4.50
N TRP A 341 -5.17 -0.06 -5.37
CA TRP A 341 -6.08 -1.20 -5.33
C TRP A 341 -5.94 -2.00 -4.02
N CYS A 342 -4.70 -2.23 -3.58
CA CYS A 342 -4.42 -2.86 -2.29
C CYS A 342 -5.06 -2.08 -1.11
N SER A 343 -4.89 -0.76 -1.08
CA SER A 343 -5.51 0.10 -0.06
C SER A 343 -7.05 0.14 -0.16
N HIS A 344 -7.61 0.00 -1.35
CA HIS A 344 -9.05 -0.06 -1.56
C HIS A 344 -9.65 -1.30 -0.91
N TRP A 345 -9.03 -2.46 -1.10
CA TRP A 345 -9.53 -3.73 -0.58
C TRP A 345 -8.99 -4.09 0.80
N GLY A 346 -7.99 -3.38 1.31
CA GLY A 346 -7.40 -3.67 2.63
C GLY A 346 -6.40 -4.82 2.62
N LEU A 347 -5.71 -5.00 1.50
CA LEU A 347 -4.69 -6.01 1.27
C LEU A 347 -3.30 -5.40 1.43
N SER A 348 -2.45 -5.98 2.27
CA SER A 348 -1.03 -5.63 2.28
C SER A 348 -0.31 -6.45 1.22
N ALA A 349 0.80 -5.93 0.68
CA ALA A 349 1.49 -6.57 -0.44
C ALA A 349 3.00 -6.59 -0.26
N VAL A 350 3.63 -7.65 -0.78
CA VAL A 350 5.06 -7.70 -1.02
C VAL A 350 5.35 -6.96 -2.33
N VAL A 351 6.35 -6.09 -2.37
CA VAL A 351 6.79 -5.36 -3.56
C VAL A 351 8.18 -5.85 -3.92
N ALA A 352 8.31 -6.52 -5.07
CA ALA A 352 9.55 -7.14 -5.52
C ALA A 352 10.07 -6.47 -6.78
N ASP A 353 11.30 -5.93 -6.70
CA ASP A 353 12.06 -5.52 -7.88
C ASP A 353 12.63 -6.76 -8.56
N ILE A 354 12.15 -7.08 -9.75
CA ILE A 354 12.52 -8.29 -10.49
C ILE A 354 14.02 -8.36 -10.83
N ARG A 355 14.74 -7.23 -10.79
CA ARG A 355 16.20 -7.18 -10.98
C ARG A 355 16.98 -7.65 -9.76
N ARG A 356 16.33 -7.72 -8.59
CA ARG A 356 16.94 -8.06 -7.30
C ARG A 356 16.31 -9.29 -6.66
N THR A 357 15.02 -9.52 -6.87
CA THR A 357 14.25 -10.61 -6.27
C THR A 357 13.46 -11.32 -7.36
N CYS A 358 13.69 -12.62 -7.56
CA CYS A 358 12.94 -13.38 -8.54
C CYS A 358 11.49 -13.62 -8.07
N MET A 359 10.59 -13.86 -9.03
CA MET A 359 9.17 -14.09 -8.77
C MET A 359 8.90 -15.22 -7.76
N ALA A 360 9.67 -16.32 -7.84
CA ALA A 360 9.53 -17.43 -6.89
C ALA A 360 9.81 -17.01 -5.44
N CYS A 361 10.88 -16.24 -5.20
CA CYS A 361 11.22 -15.74 -3.87
C CYS A 361 10.16 -14.74 -3.38
N ALA A 362 9.66 -13.87 -4.25
CA ALA A 362 8.60 -12.92 -3.88
C ALA A 362 7.29 -13.63 -3.48
N ILE A 363 6.90 -14.69 -4.19
CA ILE A 363 5.73 -15.52 -3.84
C ILE A 363 5.96 -16.19 -2.48
N ARG A 364 7.11 -16.84 -2.28
CA ARG A 364 7.45 -17.48 -0.99
C ARG A 364 7.47 -16.50 0.18
N GLU A 365 7.98 -15.29 -0.02
CA GLU A 365 7.93 -14.23 0.99
C GLU A 365 6.51 -13.79 1.31
N ALA A 366 5.60 -13.77 0.32
CA ALA A 366 4.19 -13.49 0.57
C ALA A 366 3.57 -14.58 1.45
N TYR A 367 3.81 -15.86 1.16
CA TYR A 367 3.39 -16.98 2.04
C TYR A 367 4.01 -16.89 3.45
N ALA A 368 5.30 -16.57 3.54
CA ALA A 368 5.99 -16.33 4.81
C ALA A 368 5.27 -15.24 5.62
N ALA A 369 4.94 -14.13 4.95
CA ALA A 369 4.31 -12.97 5.55
C ALA A 369 2.78 -13.10 5.69
N THR A 370 2.18 -14.24 5.33
CA THR A 370 0.71 -14.44 5.28
C THR A 370 -0.01 -13.40 4.42
N LEU A 371 0.66 -12.93 3.36
CA LEU A 371 0.16 -11.98 2.38
C LEU A 371 -0.26 -12.69 1.10
N THR A 372 -1.34 -12.21 0.50
CA THR A 372 -1.95 -12.82 -0.70
C THR A 372 -1.73 -11.97 -1.95
N VAL A 373 -0.89 -10.93 -1.87
CA VAL A 373 -0.59 -10.02 -2.98
C VAL A 373 0.91 -9.78 -3.08
N VAL A 374 1.43 -9.93 -4.29
CA VAL A 374 2.80 -9.57 -4.70
C VAL A 374 2.69 -8.57 -5.84
N ILE A 375 3.38 -7.43 -5.74
CA ILE A 375 3.51 -6.43 -6.79
C ILE A 375 4.92 -6.58 -7.36
N LEU A 376 5.02 -7.05 -8.60
CA LEU A 376 6.28 -7.09 -9.33
C LEU A 376 6.51 -5.75 -10.00
N VAL A 377 7.68 -5.16 -9.75
CA VAL A 377 8.12 -3.91 -10.35
C VAL A 377 9.46 -4.13 -11.01
N GLU A 378 9.82 -3.24 -11.92
CA GLU A 378 11.17 -3.17 -12.45
C GLU A 378 11.85 -1.94 -11.83
N GLY A 379 12.98 -2.14 -11.14
CA GLY A 379 13.72 -1.06 -10.51
C GLY A 379 14.06 0.06 -11.50
N GLN A 380 13.39 1.20 -11.34
CA GLN A 380 13.74 2.43 -12.05
C GLN A 380 14.54 3.35 -11.14
N GLU A 381 15.73 3.73 -11.58
CA GLU A 381 16.51 4.76 -10.90
C GLU A 381 15.68 6.06 -10.79
N TYR A 382 15.61 6.63 -9.59
CA TYR A 382 15.03 7.96 -9.42
C TYR A 382 15.90 8.95 -10.21
N PRO A 383 15.32 9.78 -11.09
CA PRO A 383 16.09 10.55 -12.07
C PRO A 383 17.09 11.58 -11.51
N ASN A 384 17.23 11.73 -10.19
CA ASN A 384 18.10 12.74 -9.56
C ASN A 384 18.91 12.15 -8.38
N ASN A 385 19.72 11.12 -8.62
CA ASN A 385 20.76 10.69 -7.67
C ASN A 385 22.13 11.34 -7.95
N GLU A 386 22.19 12.37 -8.79
CA GLU A 386 23.33 13.30 -8.94
C GLU A 386 23.17 14.53 -8.04
#